data_AF-A0A2M8Q1K2-F1
#
_entry.id   AF-A0A2M8Q1K2-F1
#
_cell.length_a   1.000
_cell.length_b   1.000
_cell.length_c   1.000
_cell.angle_alpha   90.00
_cell.angle_beta   90.00
_cell.angle_gamma   90.00
#
_symmetry.space_group_name_H-M   'P 1'
#
loop_
_entity.id
_entity.type
_entity.pdbx_description
1 polymer ?
#
loop_
_entity_poly.entity_id
_entity_poly.type
_entity_poly.pdbx_seq_one_letter_code
_entity_poly.pdbx_strand_id
1 'polypeptide(L)'
;MLKSRHLSMEFRRLLMEIIQAKVVRNNLMTKSTRWIDIGVMLASIIIITFSAIWLLASNTFRLPLYQDEKLAWHLVRSSGIFAYVLLSASTVWGLFISSQVVKNWSPGSISMTLHTTISWLALLLGLGHGLLLMFDDYFTYTILDVLVPFTGPYRPEVVGLGTLAFWIIVAISLSFPLKKRIGHKTWKRLHTLSYIAFGMVSIHGLAAGTDGNLLGFRLLVGFSVVLVVLLLGIRMGKDQAKPARKVTR
;
A
#
# COMPACT_ATOMS: atom_id res chain seq x y z
N MET A 1 20.01 61.22 10.95
CA MET A 1 18.68 60.90 10.37
C MET A 1 18.73 60.16 9.01
N LEU A 2 19.83 60.21 8.25
CA LEU A 2 19.94 59.58 6.92
C LEU A 2 20.23 58.06 6.93
N LYS A 3 20.96 57.55 7.93
CA LYS A 3 21.40 56.14 8.01
C LYS A 3 20.26 55.14 8.25
N SER A 4 19.19 55.53 8.95
CA SER A 4 18.04 54.67 9.22
C SER A 4 17.14 54.46 8.00
N ARG A 5 17.02 55.48 7.12
CA ARG A 5 16.25 55.36 5.87
C ARG A 5 16.92 54.40 4.89
N HIS A 6 18.24 54.42 4.79
CA HIS A 6 18.99 53.50 3.92
C HIS A 6 18.88 52.04 4.36
N LEU A 7 18.97 51.76 5.68
CA LEU A 7 18.75 50.41 6.22
C LEU A 7 17.34 49.88 5.92
N SER A 8 16.33 50.76 5.95
CA SER A 8 14.95 50.36 5.64
C SER A 8 14.74 49.99 4.17
N MET A 9 15.50 50.60 3.25
CA MET A 9 15.41 50.30 1.82
C MET A 9 16.12 48.99 1.46
N GLU A 10 17.31 48.76 2.02
CA GLU A 10 18.05 47.49 1.90
C GLU A 10 17.21 46.31 2.43
N PHE A 11 16.59 46.48 3.60
CA PHE A 11 15.73 45.46 4.19
C PHE A 11 14.50 45.16 3.33
N ARG A 12 13.83 46.20 2.80
CA ARG A 12 12.69 46.03 1.88
C ARG A 12 13.10 45.34 0.58
N ARG A 13 14.29 45.64 0.05
CA ARG A 13 14.83 45.02 -1.16
C ARG A 13 15.09 43.53 -0.96
N LEU A 14 15.78 43.16 0.13
CA LEU A 14 16.01 41.77 0.52
C LEU A 14 14.70 41.00 0.74
N LEU A 15 13.72 41.62 1.41
CA LEU A 15 12.41 41.01 1.63
C LEU A 15 11.70 40.71 0.30
N MET A 16 11.73 41.66 -0.64
CA MET A 16 11.13 41.50 -1.98
C MET A 16 11.83 40.41 -2.80
N GLU A 17 13.16 40.33 -2.73
CA GLU A 17 13.93 39.27 -3.41
C GLU A 17 13.60 37.88 -2.84
N ILE A 18 13.48 37.74 -1.52
CA ILE A 18 13.08 36.49 -0.87
C ILE A 18 11.66 36.08 -1.28
N ILE A 19 10.71 37.03 -1.32
CA ILE A 19 9.33 36.79 -1.74
C ILE A 19 9.28 36.36 -3.21
N GLN A 20 9.97 37.08 -4.10
CA GLN A 20 10.07 36.75 -5.52
C GLN A 20 10.69 35.38 -5.74
N ALA A 21 11.80 35.06 -5.09
CA ALA A 21 12.45 33.76 -5.18
C ALA A 21 11.51 32.61 -4.72
N LYS A 22 10.71 32.84 -3.67
CA LYS A 22 9.73 31.86 -3.17
C LYS A 22 8.56 31.68 -4.15
N VAL A 23 8.07 32.76 -4.75
CA VAL A 23 6.99 32.73 -5.77
C VAL A 23 7.47 32.00 -7.03
N VAL A 24 8.65 32.34 -7.55
CA VAL A 24 9.24 31.69 -8.73
C VAL A 24 9.48 30.20 -8.45
N ARG A 25 10.06 29.85 -7.31
CA ARG A 25 10.27 28.44 -6.90
C ARG A 25 8.94 27.68 -6.84
N ASN A 26 7.90 28.26 -6.23
CA ASN A 26 6.58 27.62 -6.16
C ASN A 26 5.95 27.45 -7.55
N ASN A 27 6.04 28.44 -8.44
CA ASN A 27 5.54 28.35 -9.81
C ASN A 27 6.29 27.30 -10.65
N LEU A 28 7.61 27.17 -10.47
CA LEU A 28 8.39 26.15 -11.15
C LEU A 28 8.02 24.73 -10.67
N MET A 29 7.82 24.55 -9.36
CA MET A 29 7.37 23.25 -8.82
C MET A 29 5.96 22.88 -9.29
N THR A 30 5.00 23.82 -9.26
CA THR A 30 3.62 23.52 -9.69
C THR A 30 3.51 23.25 -11.19
N LYS A 31 4.31 23.92 -12.02
CA LYS A 31 4.33 23.67 -13.46
C LYS A 31 4.96 22.32 -13.79
N SER A 32 6.04 21.93 -13.11
CA SER A 32 6.70 20.63 -13.31
C SER A 32 5.81 19.46 -12.89
N THR A 33 5.11 19.55 -11.76
CA THR A 33 4.19 18.49 -11.31
C THR A 33 2.99 18.35 -12.25
N ARG A 34 2.43 19.46 -12.77
CA ARG A 34 1.29 19.41 -13.71
C ARG A 34 1.57 18.60 -14.97
N TRP A 35 2.76 18.72 -15.57
CA TRP A 35 3.09 17.94 -16.77
C TRP A 35 3.27 16.45 -16.47
N ILE A 36 3.82 16.12 -15.30
CA ILE A 36 3.92 14.73 -14.83
C ILE A 36 2.53 14.16 -14.58
N ASP A 37 1.65 14.91 -13.90
CA ASP A 37 0.27 14.50 -13.63
C ASP A 37 -0.50 14.24 -14.92
N ILE A 38 -0.41 15.16 -15.90
CA ILE A 38 -1.03 15.00 -17.22
C ILE A 38 -0.44 13.78 -17.94
N GLY A 39 0.88 13.61 -17.92
CA GLY A 39 1.54 12.46 -18.52
C GLY A 39 1.07 11.13 -17.90
N VAL A 40 0.97 11.06 -16.57
CA VAL A 40 0.45 9.88 -15.85
C VAL A 40 -1.02 9.63 -16.20
N MET A 41 -1.85 10.67 -16.28
CA MET A 41 -3.26 10.53 -16.66
C MET A 41 -3.40 9.98 -18.09
N LEU A 42 -2.66 10.52 -19.05
CA LEU A 42 -2.67 10.06 -20.44
C LEU A 42 -2.16 8.61 -20.55
N ALA A 43 -1.05 8.29 -19.89
CA ALA A 43 -0.53 6.92 -19.85
C ALA A 43 -1.56 5.95 -19.23
N SER A 44 -2.23 6.35 -18.16
CA SER A 44 -3.27 5.56 -17.51
C SER A 44 -4.45 5.32 -18.45
N ILE A 45 -4.94 6.36 -19.14
CA ILE A 45 -6.02 6.24 -20.13
C ILE A 45 -5.62 5.28 -21.26
N ILE A 46 -4.40 5.40 -21.78
CA ILE A 46 -3.90 4.52 -22.84
C ILE A 46 -3.88 3.07 -22.37
N ILE A 47 -3.31 2.79 -21.19
CA ILE A 47 -3.24 1.44 -20.63
C ILE A 47 -4.63 0.87 -20.38
N ILE A 48 -5.55 1.66 -19.80
CA ILE A 48 -6.92 1.23 -19.51
C ILE A 48 -7.66 0.93 -20.82
N THR A 49 -7.54 1.82 -21.81
CA THR A 49 -8.20 1.66 -23.11
C THR A 49 -7.66 0.44 -23.85
N PHE A 50 -6.34 0.28 -23.88
CA PHE A 50 -5.70 -0.90 -24.47
C PHE A 50 -6.14 -2.19 -23.78
N SER A 51 -6.16 -2.20 -22.44
CA SER A 51 -6.61 -3.34 -21.64
C SER A 51 -8.08 -3.68 -21.91
N ALA A 52 -8.95 -2.66 -22.03
CA ALA A 52 -10.37 -2.84 -22.34
C ALA A 52 -10.57 -3.40 -23.76
N ILE A 53 -9.85 -2.88 -24.76
CA ILE A 53 -9.90 -3.40 -26.13
C ILE A 53 -9.42 -4.85 -26.15
N TRP A 54 -8.31 -5.16 -25.48
CA TRP A 54 -7.80 -6.52 -25.38
C TRP A 54 -8.82 -7.46 -24.72
N LEU A 55 -9.48 -7.04 -23.65
CA LEU A 55 -10.50 -7.81 -22.94
C LEU A 55 -11.71 -8.12 -23.84
N LEU A 56 -12.16 -7.14 -24.62
CA LEU A 56 -13.25 -7.30 -25.59
C LEU A 56 -12.83 -8.19 -26.76
N ALA A 57 -11.63 -7.98 -27.32
CA ALA A 57 -11.10 -8.73 -28.45
C ALA A 57 -10.77 -10.19 -28.10
N SER A 58 -10.29 -10.44 -26.87
CA SER A 58 -10.05 -11.79 -26.33
C SER A 58 -11.35 -12.54 -26.04
N ASN A 59 -12.51 -11.89 -26.20
CA ASN A 59 -13.81 -12.49 -26.00
C ASN A 59 -13.98 -13.08 -24.59
N THR A 60 -13.40 -12.41 -23.60
CA THR A 60 -13.36 -12.86 -22.20
C THR A 60 -14.77 -13.02 -21.61
N PHE A 61 -15.76 -12.25 -22.08
CA PHE A 61 -17.15 -12.29 -21.59
C PHE A 61 -18.12 -13.09 -22.48
N ARG A 62 -17.61 -14.09 -23.23
CA ARG A 62 -18.47 -14.93 -24.09
C ARG A 62 -19.51 -15.75 -23.32
N LEU A 63 -19.24 -16.08 -22.05
CA LEU A 63 -20.15 -16.84 -21.21
C LEU A 63 -20.77 -15.92 -20.14
N PRO A 64 -22.10 -15.97 -19.93
CA PRO A 64 -22.74 -15.35 -18.78
C PRO A 64 -22.15 -15.89 -17.47
N LEU A 65 -21.87 -15.03 -16.50
CA LEU A 65 -21.23 -15.42 -15.23
C LEU A 65 -21.94 -16.60 -14.51
N TYR A 66 -23.27 -16.70 -14.62
CA TYR A 66 -24.03 -17.79 -13.99
C TYR A 66 -23.83 -19.16 -14.65
N GLN A 67 -23.29 -19.20 -15.87
CA GLN A 67 -23.01 -20.44 -16.61
C GLN A 67 -21.55 -20.90 -16.44
N ASP A 68 -20.70 -20.13 -15.76
CA ASP A 68 -19.32 -20.51 -15.50
C ASP A 68 -19.24 -21.45 -14.29
N GLU A 69 -19.11 -22.76 -14.57
CA GLU A 69 -18.91 -23.80 -13.55
C GLU A 69 -17.68 -23.54 -12.66
N LYS A 70 -16.72 -22.71 -13.11
CA LYS A 70 -15.49 -22.38 -12.37
C LYS A 70 -15.50 -20.97 -11.83
N LEU A 71 -16.66 -20.30 -11.76
CA LEU A 71 -16.77 -18.93 -11.28
C LEU A 71 -16.13 -18.75 -9.89
N ALA A 72 -16.45 -19.62 -8.94
CA ALA A 72 -15.90 -19.57 -7.59
C ALA A 72 -14.37 -19.66 -7.61
N TRP A 73 -13.81 -20.60 -8.37
CA TRP A 73 -12.38 -20.78 -8.55
C TRP A 73 -11.69 -19.53 -9.13
N HIS A 74 -12.30 -18.90 -10.14
CA HIS A 74 -11.80 -17.67 -10.74
C HIS A 74 -11.86 -16.48 -9.76
N LEU A 75 -12.94 -16.37 -8.98
CA LEU A 75 -13.12 -15.30 -7.99
C LEU A 75 -12.18 -15.45 -6.79
N VAL A 76 -12.00 -16.66 -6.25
CA VAL A 76 -11.02 -16.94 -5.17
C VAL A 76 -9.64 -16.46 -5.60
N ARG A 77 -9.18 -16.85 -6.79
CA ARG A 77 -7.87 -16.49 -7.30
C ARG A 77 -7.72 -14.99 -7.55
N SER A 78 -8.67 -14.40 -8.25
CA SER A 78 -8.62 -12.98 -8.61
C SER A 78 -8.64 -12.11 -7.35
N SER A 79 -9.57 -12.36 -6.42
CA SER A 79 -9.65 -11.61 -5.17
C SER A 79 -8.37 -11.73 -4.33
N GLY A 80 -7.75 -12.92 -4.26
CA GLY A 80 -6.48 -13.12 -3.56
C GLY A 80 -5.32 -12.34 -4.17
N ILE A 81 -5.16 -12.37 -5.50
CA ILE A 81 -4.11 -11.62 -6.22
C ILE A 81 -4.32 -10.12 -6.02
N PHE A 82 -5.55 -9.61 -6.19
CA PHE A 82 -5.83 -8.18 -6.01
C PHE A 82 -5.65 -7.73 -4.55
N ALA A 83 -6.04 -8.56 -3.58
CA ALA A 83 -5.77 -8.31 -2.16
C ALA A 83 -4.26 -8.16 -1.91
N TYR A 84 -3.44 -9.04 -2.49
CA TYR A 84 -1.98 -8.96 -2.37
C TYR A 84 -1.39 -7.69 -3.00
N VAL A 85 -1.86 -7.32 -4.21
CA VAL A 85 -1.43 -6.08 -4.89
C VAL A 85 -1.74 -4.86 -4.04
N LEU A 86 -2.96 -4.76 -3.51
CA LEU A 86 -3.36 -3.64 -2.65
C LEU A 86 -2.62 -3.63 -1.32
N LEU A 87 -2.40 -4.79 -0.70
CA LEU A 87 -1.60 -4.89 0.52
C LEU A 87 -0.15 -4.44 0.29
N SER A 88 0.45 -4.84 -0.84
CA SER A 88 1.79 -4.43 -1.26
C SER A 88 1.84 -2.92 -1.49
N ALA A 89 0.89 -2.37 -2.24
CA ALA A 89 0.77 -0.94 -2.50
C ALA A 89 0.60 -0.14 -1.20
N SER A 90 -0.26 -0.60 -0.29
CA SER A 90 -0.47 0.03 1.02
C SER A 90 0.81 0.03 1.86
N THR A 91 1.54 -1.08 1.88
CA THR A 91 2.78 -1.24 2.65
C THR A 91 3.88 -0.31 2.14
N VAL A 92 4.08 -0.27 0.82
CA VAL A 92 5.03 0.64 0.16
C VAL A 92 4.63 2.10 0.41
N TRP A 93 3.35 2.42 0.26
CA TRP A 93 2.83 3.77 0.51
C TRP A 93 3.02 4.20 1.97
N GLY A 94 2.78 3.30 2.94
CA GLY A 94 3.05 3.54 4.36
C GLY A 94 4.53 3.80 4.64
N LEU A 95 5.44 3.13 3.92
CA LEU A 95 6.89 3.40 3.98
C LEU A 95 7.24 4.77 3.39
N PHE A 96 6.61 5.20 2.30
CA PHE A 96 6.80 6.54 1.75
C PHE A 96 6.30 7.66 2.67
N ILE A 97 5.13 7.49 3.29
CA ILE A 97 4.60 8.41 4.30
C ILE A 97 5.57 8.51 5.48
N SER A 98 5.96 7.37 6.04
CA SER A 98 6.79 7.35 7.24
C SER A 98 8.24 7.80 7.01
N SER A 99 8.75 7.66 5.79
CA SER A 99 10.07 8.15 5.37
C SER A 99 10.06 9.61 4.88
N GLN A 100 8.91 10.28 4.96
CA GLN A 100 8.69 11.68 4.53
C GLN A 100 8.98 11.94 3.04
N VAL A 101 8.95 10.90 2.19
CA VAL A 101 9.18 11.03 0.73
C VAL A 101 8.07 11.87 0.10
N VAL A 102 6.84 11.73 0.59
CA VAL A 102 5.65 12.42 0.05
C VAL A 102 5.41 13.81 0.63
N LYS A 103 6.19 14.22 1.63
CA LYS A 103 5.92 15.41 2.46
C LYS A 103 5.80 16.72 1.65
N ASN A 104 6.53 16.85 0.55
CA ASN A 104 6.63 18.09 -0.21
C ASN A 104 5.56 18.23 -1.30
N TRP A 105 4.88 17.15 -1.68
CA TRP A 105 3.95 17.15 -2.81
C TRP A 105 2.57 16.56 -2.50
N SER A 106 2.41 15.83 -1.39
CA SER A 106 1.10 15.31 -0.95
C SER A 106 0.77 15.78 0.47
N PRO A 107 -0.41 16.42 0.70
CA PRO A 107 -0.89 16.70 2.04
C PRO A 107 -1.00 15.43 2.88
N GLY A 108 -0.58 15.51 4.15
CA GLY A 108 -0.56 14.36 5.04
C GLY A 108 -1.93 13.68 5.24
N SER A 109 -3.02 14.46 5.23
CA SER A 109 -4.39 13.92 5.30
C SER A 109 -4.74 13.09 4.06
N ILE A 110 -4.47 13.60 2.85
CA ILE A 110 -4.74 12.90 1.59
C ILE A 110 -3.92 11.61 1.50
N SER A 111 -2.61 11.69 1.80
CA SER A 111 -1.74 10.51 1.86
C SER A 111 -2.25 9.45 2.83
N MET A 112 -2.73 9.86 4.01
CA MET A 112 -3.28 8.95 5.01
C MET A 112 -4.62 8.35 4.58
N THR A 113 -5.50 9.13 3.94
CA THR A 113 -6.74 8.63 3.35
C THR A 113 -6.42 7.56 2.31
N LEU A 114 -5.48 7.81 1.40
CA LEU A 114 -5.07 6.84 0.39
C LEU A 114 -4.54 5.54 1.02
N HIS A 115 -3.64 5.64 2.01
CA HIS A 115 -3.14 4.48 2.76
C HIS A 115 -4.29 3.68 3.38
N THR A 116 -5.22 4.37 4.03
CA THR A 116 -6.34 3.75 4.76
C THR A 116 -7.32 3.09 3.80
N THR A 117 -7.69 3.75 2.70
CA THR A 117 -8.59 3.22 1.68
C THR A 117 -8.01 1.97 1.01
N ILE A 118 -6.75 2.01 0.57
CA ILE A 118 -6.10 0.85 -0.05
C ILE A 118 -5.99 -0.30 0.96
N SER A 119 -5.70 -0.02 2.24
CA SER A 119 -5.62 -1.04 3.30
C SER A 119 -6.97 -1.72 3.54
N TRP A 120 -8.05 -0.96 3.62
CA TRP A 120 -9.40 -1.53 3.80
C TRP A 120 -9.84 -2.35 2.59
N LEU A 121 -9.54 -1.89 1.37
CA LEU A 121 -9.82 -2.68 0.16
C LEU A 121 -9.02 -4.00 0.15
N ALA A 122 -7.74 -3.98 0.52
CA ALA A 122 -6.94 -5.19 0.65
C ALA A 122 -7.53 -6.16 1.69
N LEU A 123 -7.96 -5.65 2.84
CA LEU A 123 -8.60 -6.43 3.90
C LEU A 123 -9.92 -7.04 3.45
N LEU A 124 -10.79 -6.25 2.82
CA LEU A 124 -12.09 -6.72 2.33
C LEU A 124 -11.94 -7.77 1.21
N LEU A 125 -11.00 -7.57 0.28
CA LEU A 125 -10.70 -8.57 -0.74
C LEU A 125 -10.05 -9.83 -0.16
N GLY A 126 -9.20 -9.69 0.88
CA GLY A 126 -8.65 -10.84 1.60
C GLY A 126 -9.72 -11.64 2.34
N LEU A 127 -10.70 -10.96 2.95
CA LEU A 127 -11.87 -11.60 3.54
C LEU A 127 -12.71 -12.32 2.48
N GLY A 128 -12.99 -11.64 1.36
CA GLY A 128 -13.71 -12.21 0.22
C GLY A 128 -12.99 -13.45 -0.32
N HIS A 129 -11.68 -13.39 -0.51
CA HIS A 129 -10.84 -14.51 -0.92
C HIS A 129 -11.01 -15.73 0.01
N GLY A 130 -10.93 -15.53 1.33
CA GLY A 130 -11.12 -16.60 2.31
C GLY A 130 -12.53 -17.17 2.33
N LEU A 131 -13.56 -16.31 2.27
CA LEU A 131 -14.96 -16.76 2.26
C LEU A 131 -15.36 -17.47 0.96
N LEU A 132 -14.77 -17.07 -0.17
CA LEU A 132 -15.03 -17.70 -1.46
C LEU A 132 -14.55 -19.16 -1.51
N LEU A 133 -13.60 -19.57 -0.65
CA LEU A 133 -13.18 -20.98 -0.52
C LEU A 133 -14.32 -21.90 -0.06
N MET A 134 -15.35 -21.35 0.59
CA MET A 134 -16.53 -22.13 1.00
C MET A 134 -17.44 -22.52 -0.17
N PHE A 135 -17.23 -21.90 -1.34
CA PHE A 135 -17.98 -22.16 -2.58
C PHE A 135 -17.12 -22.89 -3.62
N ASP A 136 -15.95 -23.38 -3.23
CA ASP A 136 -15.06 -24.14 -4.10
C ASP A 136 -15.40 -25.63 -4.05
N ASP A 137 -15.48 -26.27 -5.21
CA ASP A 137 -15.82 -27.69 -5.34
C ASP A 137 -14.62 -28.63 -5.20
N TYR A 138 -13.38 -28.13 -5.18
CA TYR A 138 -12.19 -28.98 -5.03
C TYR A 138 -11.94 -29.35 -3.57
N PHE A 139 -12.10 -28.39 -2.65
CA PHE A 139 -11.94 -28.62 -1.22
C PHE A 139 -13.09 -27.98 -0.44
N THR A 140 -13.80 -28.78 0.35
CA THR A 140 -14.90 -28.30 1.18
C THR A 140 -14.37 -27.60 2.43
N TYR A 141 -14.40 -26.27 2.45
CA TYR A 141 -14.06 -25.47 3.63
C TYR A 141 -15.31 -25.19 4.48
N THR A 142 -15.17 -25.36 5.80
CA THR A 142 -16.14 -24.85 6.78
C THR A 142 -15.80 -23.43 7.19
N ILE A 143 -16.72 -22.75 7.88
CA ILE A 143 -16.45 -21.43 8.46
C ILE A 143 -15.30 -21.47 9.49
N LEU A 144 -15.14 -22.59 10.21
CA LEU A 144 -14.05 -22.76 11.16
C LEU A 144 -12.70 -22.84 10.44
N ASP A 145 -12.64 -23.50 9.29
CA ASP A 145 -11.42 -23.62 8.48
C ASP A 145 -10.92 -22.29 7.94
N VAL A 146 -11.83 -21.35 7.70
CA VAL A 146 -11.49 -19.99 7.24
C VAL A 146 -11.05 -19.11 8.40
N LEU A 147 -11.68 -19.22 9.58
CA LEU A 147 -11.45 -18.33 10.72
C LEU A 147 -10.32 -18.79 11.65
N VAL A 148 -10.10 -20.10 11.78
CA VAL A 148 -9.07 -20.67 12.65
C VAL A 148 -7.87 -21.05 11.81
N PRO A 149 -6.66 -20.51 12.09
CA PRO A 149 -5.51 -20.84 11.28
C PRO A 149 -5.14 -22.32 11.46
N PHE A 150 -4.67 -22.94 10.38
CA PHE A 150 -4.13 -24.30 10.34
C PHE A 150 -5.13 -25.45 10.48
N THR A 151 -6.44 -25.21 10.43
CA THR A 151 -7.44 -26.29 10.54
C THR A 151 -7.98 -26.77 9.20
N GLY A 152 -7.80 -25.99 8.13
CA GLY A 152 -8.38 -26.30 6.82
C GLY A 152 -7.84 -27.56 6.15
N PRO A 153 -8.62 -28.15 5.20
CA PRO A 153 -8.35 -29.47 4.63
C PRO A 153 -7.17 -29.49 3.64
N TYR A 154 -6.75 -28.34 3.12
CA TYR A 154 -5.71 -28.24 2.10
C TYR A 154 -4.51 -27.44 2.62
N ARG A 155 -3.33 -28.08 2.63
CA ARG A 155 -2.04 -27.47 3.04
C ARG A 155 -2.18 -26.56 4.27
N PRO A 156 -2.66 -27.07 5.41
CA PRO A 156 -3.07 -26.27 6.57
C PRO A 156 -1.97 -25.34 7.05
N GLU A 157 -0.71 -25.76 7.01
CA GLU A 157 0.45 -24.95 7.40
C GLU A 157 0.52 -23.63 6.62
N VAL A 158 0.41 -23.70 5.29
CA VAL A 158 0.60 -22.53 4.41
C VAL A 158 -0.68 -21.71 4.27
N VAL A 159 -1.84 -22.38 4.25
CA VAL A 159 -3.14 -21.71 4.23
C VAL A 159 -3.39 -20.99 5.56
N GLY A 160 -3.05 -21.62 6.69
CA GLY A 160 -3.16 -21.03 8.01
C GLY A 160 -2.28 -19.80 8.23
N LEU A 161 -1.14 -19.68 7.53
CA LEU A 161 -0.37 -18.41 7.52
C LEU A 161 -1.19 -17.25 6.95
N GLY A 162 -2.00 -17.50 5.92
CA GLY A 162 -2.92 -16.51 5.35
C GLY A 162 -3.97 -16.07 6.36
N THR A 163 -4.63 -17.02 7.01
CA THR A 163 -5.63 -16.75 8.08
C THR A 163 -5.01 -15.99 9.26
N LEU A 164 -3.84 -16.40 9.73
CA LEU A 164 -3.15 -15.73 10.83
C LEU A 164 -2.72 -14.30 10.44
N ALA A 165 -2.19 -14.11 9.24
CA ALA A 165 -1.83 -12.79 8.73
C ALA A 165 -3.05 -11.88 8.58
N PHE A 166 -4.18 -12.41 8.10
CA PHE A 166 -5.43 -11.69 8.01
C PHE A 166 -5.85 -11.15 9.37
N TRP A 167 -5.85 -11.98 10.41
CA TRP A 167 -6.18 -11.54 11.78
C TRP A 167 -5.21 -10.50 12.33
N ILE A 168 -3.91 -10.62 12.06
CA ILE A 168 -2.93 -9.59 12.42
C ILE A 168 -3.30 -8.25 11.76
N ILE A 169 -3.62 -8.27 10.46
CA ILE A 169 -4.00 -7.06 9.71
C ILE A 169 -5.32 -6.48 10.24
N VAL A 170 -6.31 -7.31 10.58
CA VAL A 170 -7.57 -6.87 11.22
C VAL A 170 -7.28 -6.19 12.55
N ALA A 171 -6.50 -6.82 13.43
CA ALA A 171 -6.13 -6.25 14.73
C ALA A 171 -5.41 -4.91 14.58
N ILE A 172 -4.48 -4.80 13.62
CA ILE A 172 -3.79 -3.53 13.32
C ILE A 172 -4.76 -2.47 12.82
N SER A 173 -5.67 -2.82 11.92
CA SER A 173 -6.64 -1.89 11.32
C SER A 173 -7.61 -1.35 12.38
N LEU A 174 -8.13 -2.24 13.23
CA LEU A 174 -9.01 -1.88 14.34
C LEU A 174 -8.30 -1.15 15.49
N SER A 175 -6.96 -1.23 15.57
CA SER A 175 -6.20 -0.49 16.58
C SER A 175 -6.12 1.03 16.33
N PHE A 176 -6.40 1.49 15.11
CA PHE A 176 -6.31 2.92 14.75
C PHE A 176 -7.16 3.85 15.63
N PRO A 177 -8.47 3.63 15.84
CA PRO A 177 -9.26 4.44 16.77
C PRO A 177 -8.75 4.37 18.21
N LEU A 178 -8.16 3.23 18.62
CA LEU A 178 -7.61 3.01 19.96
C LEU A 178 -6.27 3.72 20.19
N LYS A 179 -5.62 4.24 19.14
CA LYS A 179 -4.33 4.95 19.21
C LYS A 179 -4.30 6.05 20.26
N LYS A 180 -5.41 6.78 20.46
CA LYS A 180 -5.52 7.84 21.49
C LYS A 180 -5.45 7.28 22.92
N ARG A 181 -5.91 6.04 23.14
CA ARG A 181 -5.92 5.36 24.44
C ARG A 181 -4.59 4.65 24.74
N ILE A 182 -4.06 3.89 23.78
CA ILE A 182 -2.83 3.08 23.97
C ILE A 182 -1.53 3.87 23.76
N GLY A 183 -1.63 5.11 23.25
CA GLY A 183 -0.50 5.97 22.96
C GLY A 183 0.16 5.68 21.61
N HIS A 184 0.76 6.71 21.00
CA HIS A 184 1.33 6.61 19.66
C HIS A 184 2.49 5.61 19.56
N LYS A 185 3.33 5.50 20.59
CA LYS A 185 4.48 4.59 20.63
C LYS A 185 4.05 3.12 20.58
N THR A 186 3.07 2.75 21.40
CA THR A 186 2.50 1.39 21.45
C THR A 186 1.80 1.07 20.15
N TRP A 187 0.94 1.97 19.66
CA TRP A 187 0.28 1.82 18.37
C TRP A 187 1.29 1.62 17.23
N LYS A 188 2.40 2.37 17.21
CA LYS A 188 3.45 2.21 16.19
C LYS A 188 4.10 0.83 16.27
N ARG A 189 4.36 0.30 17.46
CA ARG A 189 4.91 -1.06 17.65
C ARG A 189 3.93 -2.15 17.20
N LEU A 190 2.65 -2.00 17.50
CA LEU A 190 1.61 -2.89 16.97
C LEU A 190 1.56 -2.82 15.44
N HIS A 191 1.58 -1.61 14.88
CA HIS A 191 1.52 -1.41 13.45
C HIS A 191 2.74 -1.96 12.70
N THR A 192 3.92 -2.07 13.33
CA THR A 192 5.08 -2.74 12.71
C THR A 192 4.89 -4.24 12.49
N LEU A 193 3.92 -4.88 13.15
CA LEU A 193 3.54 -6.27 12.86
C LEU A 193 2.97 -6.43 11.44
N SER A 194 2.58 -5.33 10.77
CA SER A 194 2.15 -5.36 9.37
C SER A 194 3.23 -5.90 8.43
N TYR A 195 4.52 -5.69 8.74
CA TYR A 195 5.61 -6.24 7.94
C TYR A 195 5.71 -7.78 8.08
N ILE A 196 5.43 -8.30 9.27
CA ILE A 196 5.37 -9.74 9.51
C ILE A 196 4.18 -10.34 8.76
N ALA A 197 2.99 -9.73 8.90
CA ALA A 197 1.80 -10.17 8.18
C ALA A 197 2.01 -10.11 6.66
N PHE A 198 2.65 -9.07 6.13
CA PHE A 198 3.01 -8.98 4.71
C PHE A 198 3.88 -10.15 4.26
N GLY A 199 4.93 -10.49 5.03
CA GLY A 199 5.77 -11.65 4.75
C GLY A 199 5.00 -12.97 4.78
N MET A 200 4.09 -13.14 5.74
CA MET A 200 3.23 -14.32 5.83
C MET A 200 2.29 -14.43 4.63
N VAL A 201 1.65 -13.33 4.19
CA VAL A 201 0.81 -13.33 2.98
C VAL A 201 1.64 -13.62 1.72
N SER A 202 2.87 -13.11 1.62
CA SER A 202 3.78 -13.44 0.52
C SER A 202 4.12 -14.93 0.46
N ILE A 203 4.43 -15.55 1.59
CA ILE A 203 4.69 -16.99 1.68
C ILE A 203 3.42 -17.78 1.33
N HIS A 204 2.29 -17.39 1.93
CA HIS A 204 0.98 -17.97 1.65
C HIS A 204 0.66 -17.96 0.14
N GLY A 205 0.76 -16.80 -0.51
CA GLY A 205 0.47 -16.67 -1.94
C GLY A 205 1.38 -17.55 -2.81
N LEU A 206 2.68 -17.61 -2.50
CA LEU A 206 3.65 -18.39 -3.30
C LEU A 206 3.52 -19.91 -3.11
N ALA A 207 3.09 -20.38 -1.93
CA ALA A 207 3.15 -21.80 -1.58
C ALA A 207 1.78 -22.49 -1.44
N ALA A 208 0.67 -21.76 -1.31
CA ALA A 208 -0.65 -22.36 -1.19
C ALA A 208 -1.20 -22.84 -2.55
N GLY A 209 -1.27 -21.94 -3.54
CA GLY A 209 -1.91 -22.20 -4.83
C GLY A 209 -0.94 -22.50 -5.98
N THR A 210 -1.46 -22.99 -7.11
CA THR A 210 -0.63 -23.21 -8.32
C THR A 210 -0.20 -21.91 -8.99
N ASP A 211 -0.80 -20.77 -8.66
CA ASP A 211 -0.37 -19.45 -9.13
C ASP A 211 1.06 -19.12 -8.70
N GLY A 212 1.53 -19.71 -7.60
CA GLY A 212 2.92 -19.68 -7.15
C GLY A 212 3.92 -20.22 -8.19
N ASN A 213 3.48 -20.97 -9.21
CA ASN A 213 4.33 -21.45 -10.30
C ASN A 213 4.36 -20.50 -11.51
N LEU A 214 3.46 -19.52 -11.57
CA LEU A 214 3.41 -18.56 -12.67
C LEU A 214 4.53 -17.53 -12.51
N LEU A 215 5.33 -17.35 -13.57
CA LEU A 215 6.44 -16.38 -13.56
C LEU A 215 5.97 -14.97 -13.21
N GLY A 216 4.85 -14.52 -13.79
CA GLY A 216 4.29 -13.19 -13.52
C GLY A 216 3.96 -12.98 -12.05
N PHE A 217 3.37 -13.98 -11.39
CA PHE A 217 3.05 -13.90 -9.97
C PHE A 217 4.30 -13.93 -9.08
N ARG A 218 5.30 -14.75 -9.42
CA ARG A 218 6.60 -14.75 -8.73
C ARG A 218 7.32 -13.41 -8.84
N LEU A 219 7.30 -12.77 -10.01
CA LEU A 219 7.87 -11.44 -10.21
C LEU A 219 7.12 -10.39 -9.41
N LEU A 220 5.79 -10.43 -9.37
CA LEU A 220 4.96 -9.54 -8.57
C LEU A 220 5.32 -9.64 -7.07
N VAL A 221 5.34 -10.86 -6.52
CA VAL A 221 5.66 -11.07 -5.10
C VAL A 221 7.11 -10.71 -4.82
N GLY A 222 8.04 -11.19 -5.64
CA GLY A 222 9.47 -10.96 -5.49
C GLY A 222 9.83 -9.47 -5.52
N PHE A 223 9.30 -8.72 -6.50
CA PHE A 223 9.49 -7.28 -6.60
C PHE A 223 8.91 -6.56 -5.38
N SER A 224 7.69 -6.93 -4.96
CA SER A 224 7.02 -6.32 -3.80
C SER A 224 7.83 -6.54 -2.51
N VAL A 225 8.32 -7.77 -2.28
CA VAL A 225 9.16 -8.11 -1.12
C VAL A 225 10.48 -7.34 -1.14
N VAL A 226 11.19 -7.36 -2.27
CA VAL A 226 12.47 -6.64 -2.42
C VAL A 226 12.26 -5.14 -2.16
N LEU A 227 11.23 -4.54 -2.76
CA LEU A 227 10.93 -3.12 -2.59
C LEU A 227 10.63 -2.77 -1.12
N VAL A 228 9.79 -3.56 -0.45
CA VAL A 228 9.46 -3.35 0.98
C VAL A 228 10.70 -3.49 1.86
N VAL A 229 11.52 -4.51 1.65
CA VAL A 229 12.76 -4.74 2.42
C VAL A 229 13.75 -3.59 2.22
N LEU A 230 13.99 -3.17 0.98
CA LEU A 230 14.89 -2.05 0.67
C LEU A 230 14.41 -0.75 1.33
N LEU A 231 13.13 -0.40 1.17
CA LEU A 231 12.55 0.80 1.76
C LEU A 231 12.56 0.78 3.29
N LEU A 232 12.32 -0.39 3.89
CA LEU A 232 12.41 -0.58 5.34
C LEU A 232 13.85 -0.40 5.83
N GLY A 233 14.83 -0.97 5.13
CA GLY A 233 16.26 -0.79 5.45
C GLY A 233 16.71 0.67 5.38
N ILE A 234 16.33 1.39 4.32
CA ILE A 234 16.60 2.83 4.16
C ILE A 234 15.98 3.63 5.32
N ARG A 235 14.76 3.29 5.71
CA ARG A 235 14.06 3.96 6.83
C ARG A 235 14.79 3.73 8.15
N MET A 236 15.17 2.49 8.46
CA MET A 236 15.88 2.17 9.70
C MET A 236 17.24 2.87 9.79
N GLY A 237 17.98 2.97 8.67
CA GLY A 237 19.23 3.73 8.61
C GLY A 237 19.07 5.22 8.92
N LYS A 238 18.00 5.86 8.42
CA LYS A 238 17.68 7.27 8.72
C LYS A 238 17.36 7.52 10.18
N ASP A 239 16.73 6.56 10.86
CA ASP A 239 16.39 6.69 12.28
C ASP A 239 17.65 6.61 13.17
N GLN A 240 18.68 5.86 12.76
CA GLN A 240 19.95 5.77 13.48
C GLN A 240 20.88 6.97 13.26
N ALA A 241 20.79 7.65 12.11
CA ALA A 241 21.63 8.81 11.78
C ALA A 241 21.27 10.10 12.53
N LYS A 242 20.21 10.13 13.37
CA LYS A 242 19.87 11.31 14.18
C LYS A 242 20.80 11.38 15.40
N PRO A 243 21.68 12.39 15.53
CA PRO A 243 22.56 12.50 16.69
C PRO A 243 21.72 12.65 17.96
N ALA A 244 22.12 11.95 19.03
CA ALA A 244 21.50 12.06 20.33
C ALA A 244 21.47 13.54 20.74
N ARG A 245 20.26 14.07 20.97
CA ARG A 245 20.04 15.46 21.40
C ARG A 245 20.88 15.68 22.67
N LYS A 246 21.95 16.47 22.59
CA LYS A 246 22.70 16.91 23.77
C LYS A 246 21.70 17.58 24.70
N VAL A 247 21.40 16.93 25.83
CA VAL A 247 20.67 17.54 26.93
C VAL A 247 21.64 18.54 27.55
N THR A 248 21.55 19.81 27.13
CA THR A 248 22.17 20.89 27.88
C THR A 248 21.40 21.02 29.20
N ARG A 249 22.06 20.60 30.28
CA ARG A 249 21.65 20.91 31.66
C ARG A 249 21.82 22.40 31.91
#